data_AF-A0A2P4T4I5-F1
#
_entry.id   AF-A0A2P4T4I5-F1
#
_cell.length_a   1.000
_cell.length_b   1.000
_cell.length_c   1.000
_cell.angle_alpha   90.00
_cell.angle_beta   90.00
_cell.angle_gamma   90.00
#
_symmetry.space_group_name_H-M   'P 1'
#
loop_
_entity.id
_entity.type
_entity.pdbx_description
1 polymer ?
#
loop_
_entity_poly.entity_id
_entity_poly.type
_entity_poly.pdbx_seq_one_letter_code
_entity_poly.pdbx_strand_id
1 'polypeptide(L)'
;ELKKVDHINFSKLQSFEEVTAAADNPDMIHHLEEVLMIWHKQIERMWQELDARITDAANESKDNVKYLSTLEKVCQPLYDYELVSMRNGIPNLINAIRMIHSVSRYYNTSERMTSLFIKVTNQMVAACRAYITDGGLSHVWNQETPIVIEKIKDCIFLLKEYQRCFHETKQEILENLGEKSFEVSEMYIFGKSEAFCRRLEKITEMINVVQTFRALSMSTIEGIDIMAIKFKNIYQSVQKKQYDILDPRKTEFDVDFVDFMAKIEGLEIYQIHKDDPPLARNMPPVAGKILWVRQLFRRINEPINYFHKNSNILTSPEGKAVVQLYNRVAYVLVQFEVVYHNAWMKEISELQYPLQTTVLVRHPQTGKFLVNFEPQIPEIVRETKCMIKLGLEVPEQAKKLAKIENKLKSNKLRLEVNDICEVRIDLILKEISNTLLIVLPVDDPIKVEDMLTSNEIYTKECAELLNHKSMNIEDAVQDLIAVFENYYEIKHSKKTSKKQALPGKEKRIMFEDMEDEDNTALHGDDRKGKDKEDEFKELTA
;
A
#
# COMPACT_ATOMS: atom_id res chain seq x y z
N GLU A 1 -63.84 44.73 -3.02
CA GLU A 1 -65.20 44.31 -3.40
C GLU A 1 -66.15 45.49 -3.22
N LEU A 2 -67.14 45.64 -4.10
CA LEU A 2 -68.18 46.67 -3.95
C LEU A 2 -69.00 46.38 -2.70
N LYS A 3 -69.37 47.41 -1.94
CA LYS A 3 -70.24 47.21 -0.77
C LYS A 3 -71.55 46.60 -1.25
N LYS A 4 -71.93 45.43 -0.70
CA LYS A 4 -73.26 44.88 -0.90
C LYS A 4 -74.28 45.85 -0.33
N VAL A 5 -75.27 46.16 -1.13
CA VAL A 5 -76.39 46.99 -0.74
C VAL A 5 -77.52 46.07 -0.34
N ASP A 6 -77.84 46.00 0.95
CA ASP A 6 -78.79 45.03 1.48
C ASP A 6 -80.27 45.45 1.32
N HIS A 7 -80.54 46.71 0.96
CA HIS A 7 -81.90 47.28 0.90
C HIS A 7 -82.58 47.16 -0.48
N ILE A 8 -81.87 46.75 -1.53
CA ILE A 8 -82.46 46.48 -2.86
C ILE A 8 -82.09 45.07 -3.30
N ASN A 9 -83.10 44.22 -3.50
CA ASN A 9 -82.89 42.88 -4.01
C ASN A 9 -82.88 42.88 -5.54
N PHE A 10 -81.69 43.09 -6.12
CA PHE A 10 -81.48 43.11 -7.58
C PHE A 10 -81.89 41.81 -8.30
N SER A 11 -82.13 40.70 -7.58
CA SER A 11 -82.66 39.47 -8.18
C SER A 11 -84.15 39.52 -8.51
N LYS A 12 -84.89 40.54 -8.04
CA LYS A 12 -86.31 40.78 -8.35
C LYS A 12 -86.55 41.71 -9.54
N LEU A 13 -85.48 42.16 -10.21
CA LEU A 13 -85.51 43.05 -11.37
C LEU A 13 -85.00 42.30 -12.61
N GLN A 14 -85.56 41.11 -12.88
CA GLN A 14 -85.07 40.23 -13.95
C GLN A 14 -85.95 40.25 -15.19
N SER A 15 -87.22 40.64 -15.06
CA SER A 15 -88.17 40.73 -16.19
C SER A 15 -88.53 42.18 -16.53
N PHE A 16 -88.93 42.41 -17.79
CA PHE A 16 -89.31 43.73 -18.29
C PHE A 16 -90.50 44.34 -17.52
N GLU A 17 -91.46 43.51 -17.10
CA GLU A 17 -92.66 43.93 -16.35
C GLU A 17 -92.32 44.42 -14.92
N GLU A 18 -91.37 43.75 -14.25
CA GLU A 18 -90.86 44.14 -12.93
C GLU A 18 -90.08 45.46 -12.99
N VAL A 19 -89.37 45.69 -14.09
CA VAL A 19 -88.63 46.93 -14.34
C VAL A 19 -89.58 48.11 -14.62
N THR A 20 -90.68 47.90 -15.36
CA THR A 20 -91.71 48.95 -15.52
C THR A 20 -92.44 49.27 -14.23
N ALA A 21 -92.81 48.26 -13.43
CA ALA A 21 -93.46 48.48 -12.13
C ALA A 21 -92.53 49.19 -11.11
N ALA A 22 -91.22 48.92 -11.18
CA ALA A 22 -90.21 49.64 -10.42
C ALA A 22 -90.04 51.10 -10.87
N ALA A 23 -90.16 51.37 -12.17
CA ALA A 23 -90.05 52.70 -12.75
C ALA A 23 -91.27 53.59 -12.48
N ASP A 24 -92.44 53.00 -12.21
CA ASP A 24 -93.63 53.75 -11.82
C ASP A 24 -93.61 54.19 -10.34
N ASN A 25 -92.65 53.71 -9.54
CA ASN A 25 -92.50 54.05 -8.12
C ASN A 25 -91.36 55.07 -7.89
N PRO A 26 -91.67 56.34 -7.57
CA PRO A 26 -90.67 57.40 -7.38
C PRO A 26 -89.65 57.10 -6.27
N ASP A 27 -90.09 56.47 -5.18
CA ASP A 27 -89.21 56.13 -4.05
C ASP A 27 -88.20 55.06 -4.46
N MET A 28 -88.60 54.09 -5.29
CA MET A 28 -87.74 53.01 -5.76
C MET A 28 -86.69 53.50 -6.75
N ILE A 29 -87.05 54.46 -7.61
CA ILE A 29 -86.10 55.17 -8.49
C ILE A 29 -85.06 55.92 -7.64
N HIS A 30 -85.48 56.68 -6.63
CA HIS A 30 -84.54 57.41 -5.77
C HIS A 30 -83.58 56.48 -5.02
N HIS A 31 -84.04 55.33 -4.51
CA HIS A 31 -83.16 54.34 -3.90
C HIS A 31 -82.17 53.74 -4.91
N LEU A 32 -82.59 53.46 -6.15
CA LEU A 32 -81.69 52.98 -7.21
C LEU A 32 -80.65 54.05 -7.60
N GLU A 33 -81.03 55.32 -7.67
CA GLU A 33 -80.14 56.45 -7.91
C GLU A 33 -79.10 56.61 -6.79
N GLU A 34 -79.49 56.46 -5.53
CA GLU A 34 -78.58 56.49 -4.39
C GLU A 34 -77.54 55.36 -4.45
N VAL A 35 -77.98 54.14 -4.80
CA VAL A 35 -77.07 53.00 -4.95
C VAL A 35 -76.11 53.20 -6.12
N LEU A 36 -76.61 53.68 -7.26
CA LEU A 36 -75.78 54.06 -8.41
C LEU A 36 -74.74 55.11 -8.03
N MET A 37 -75.11 56.13 -7.27
CA MET A 37 -74.19 57.17 -6.79
C MET A 37 -73.12 56.60 -5.84
N ILE A 38 -73.48 55.68 -4.95
CA ILE A 38 -72.54 55.01 -4.03
C ILE A 38 -71.56 54.13 -4.81
N TRP A 39 -72.06 53.30 -5.73
CA TRP A 39 -71.23 52.44 -6.56
C TRP A 39 -70.35 53.25 -7.51
N HIS A 40 -70.86 54.32 -8.14
CA HIS A 40 -70.07 55.21 -8.96
C HIS A 40 -68.86 55.76 -8.18
N LYS A 41 -69.08 56.36 -7.01
CA LYS A 41 -68.00 56.88 -6.16
C LYS A 41 -67.02 55.78 -5.70
N GLN A 42 -67.52 54.57 -5.40
CA GLN A 42 -66.67 53.47 -4.97
C GLN A 42 -65.82 52.90 -6.12
N ILE A 43 -66.41 52.73 -7.31
CA ILE A 43 -65.71 52.31 -8.52
C ILE A 43 -64.68 53.36 -8.93
N GLU A 44 -65.04 54.64 -8.90
CA GLU A 44 -64.14 55.75 -9.22
C GLU A 44 -62.92 55.76 -8.29
N ARG A 45 -63.12 55.59 -6.97
CA ARG A 45 -62.03 55.49 -6.01
C ARG A 45 -61.15 54.25 -6.25
N MET A 46 -61.76 53.09 -6.49
CA MET A 46 -61.02 51.86 -6.81
C MET A 46 -60.22 52.00 -8.10
N TRP A 47 -60.78 52.66 -9.11
CA TRP A 47 -60.11 52.94 -10.37
C TRP A 47 -58.92 53.88 -10.17
N GLN A 48 -59.09 54.97 -9.43
CA GLN A 48 -57.99 55.91 -9.12
C GLN A 48 -56.86 55.23 -8.34
N GLU A 49 -57.19 54.39 -7.35
CA GLU A 49 -56.18 53.62 -6.60
C GLU A 49 -55.45 52.61 -7.50
N LEU A 50 -56.18 51.95 -8.42
CA LEU A 50 -55.60 50.99 -9.35
C LEU A 50 -54.72 51.68 -10.39
N ASP A 51 -55.17 52.79 -10.96
CA ASP A 51 -54.44 53.59 -11.95
C ASP A 51 -53.14 54.17 -11.36
N ALA A 52 -53.19 54.65 -10.11
CA ALA A 52 -52.00 55.06 -9.37
C ALA A 52 -51.01 53.91 -9.19
N ARG A 53 -51.48 52.72 -8.75
CA ARG A 53 -50.61 51.54 -8.60
C ARG A 53 -50.00 51.08 -9.93
N ILE A 54 -50.76 51.11 -11.02
CA ILE A 54 -50.26 50.76 -12.36
C ILE A 54 -49.20 51.77 -12.80
N THR A 55 -49.43 53.07 -12.55
CA THR A 55 -48.47 54.13 -12.89
C THR A 55 -47.17 53.98 -12.11
N ASP A 56 -47.23 53.69 -10.81
CA ASP A 56 -46.06 53.43 -9.97
C ASP A 56 -45.29 52.18 -10.43
N ALA A 57 -46.00 51.08 -10.70
CA ALA A 57 -45.39 49.85 -11.20
C ALA A 57 -44.75 50.03 -12.59
N ALA A 58 -45.35 50.85 -13.46
CA ALA A 58 -44.80 51.16 -14.78
C ALA A 58 -43.52 52.00 -14.67
N ASN A 59 -43.48 52.98 -13.77
CA ASN A 59 -42.29 53.78 -13.50
C ASN A 59 -41.16 52.93 -12.90
N GLU A 60 -41.47 52.07 -11.93
CA GLU A 60 -40.51 51.10 -11.37
C GLU A 60 -39.93 50.19 -12.46
N SER A 61 -40.78 49.61 -13.31
CA SER A 61 -40.35 48.73 -14.41
C SER A 61 -39.41 49.45 -15.38
N LYS A 62 -39.74 50.70 -15.76
CA LYS A 62 -38.93 51.51 -16.67
C LYS A 62 -37.54 51.81 -16.10
N ASP A 63 -37.46 52.16 -14.82
CA ASP A 63 -36.18 52.39 -14.13
C ASP A 63 -35.37 51.08 -14.04
N ASN A 64 -36.02 49.98 -13.69
CA ASN A 64 -35.37 48.67 -13.60
C ASN A 64 -34.75 48.23 -14.95
N VAL A 65 -35.47 48.42 -16.07
CA VAL A 65 -34.95 48.13 -17.42
C VAL A 65 -33.73 49.00 -17.75
N LYS A 66 -33.74 50.28 -17.37
CA LYS A 66 -32.61 51.19 -17.61
C LYS A 66 -31.36 50.76 -16.84
N TYR A 67 -31.49 50.33 -15.60
CA TYR A 67 -30.36 49.82 -14.80
C TYR A 67 -29.83 48.49 -15.33
N LEU A 68 -30.72 47.55 -15.66
CA LEU A 68 -30.34 46.23 -16.18
C LEU A 68 -29.68 46.30 -17.56
N SER A 69 -30.14 47.18 -18.46
CA SER A 69 -29.49 47.41 -19.76
C SER A 69 -28.10 48.04 -19.64
N THR A 70 -27.84 48.79 -18.57
CA THR A 70 -26.49 49.30 -18.28
C THR A 70 -25.57 48.16 -17.82
N LEU A 71 -26.08 47.23 -16.99
CA LEU A 71 -25.33 46.04 -16.56
C LEU A 71 -25.01 45.09 -17.70
N GLU A 72 -25.89 44.95 -18.69
CA GLU A 72 -25.68 44.08 -19.85
C GLU A 72 -24.31 44.33 -20.51
N LYS A 73 -23.97 45.60 -20.75
CA LYS A 73 -22.69 46.00 -21.35
C LYS A 73 -21.48 45.62 -20.49
N VAL A 74 -21.61 45.73 -19.17
CA VAL A 74 -20.53 45.44 -18.21
C VAL A 74 -20.39 43.94 -17.96
N CYS A 75 -21.48 43.18 -18.15
CA CYS A 75 -21.51 41.74 -18.01
C CYS A 75 -21.06 40.98 -19.28
N GLN A 76 -20.96 41.62 -20.45
CA GLN A 76 -20.53 40.96 -21.71
C GLN A 76 -19.24 40.14 -21.56
N PRO A 77 -18.16 40.63 -20.92
CA PRO A 77 -16.94 39.85 -20.70
C PRO A 77 -17.13 38.56 -19.89
N LEU A 78 -18.24 38.41 -19.15
CA LEU A 78 -18.58 37.20 -18.41
C LEU A 78 -19.05 36.04 -19.32
N TYR A 79 -19.36 36.34 -20.59
CA TYR A 79 -19.91 35.39 -21.56
C TYR A 79 -18.89 34.92 -22.59
N ASP A 80 -17.79 35.66 -22.80
CA ASP A 80 -16.78 35.38 -23.84
C ASP A 80 -15.71 34.35 -23.41
N TYR A 81 -15.84 33.75 -22.23
CA TYR A 81 -14.94 32.73 -21.65
C TYR A 81 -13.46 33.14 -21.46
N GLU A 82 -13.10 34.39 -21.75
CA GLU A 82 -11.75 34.92 -21.57
C GLU A 82 -11.54 35.45 -20.15
N LEU A 83 -10.87 34.68 -19.30
CA LEU A 83 -10.65 35.02 -17.88
C LEU A 83 -9.89 36.35 -17.68
N VAL A 84 -9.01 36.72 -18.61
CA VAL A 84 -8.24 37.98 -18.54
C VAL A 84 -9.15 39.19 -18.70
N SER A 85 -10.01 39.17 -19.73
CA SER A 85 -11.02 40.20 -19.96
C SER A 85 -12.00 40.26 -18.77
N MET A 86 -12.40 39.10 -18.24
CA MET A 86 -13.27 39.00 -17.07
C MET A 86 -12.65 39.63 -15.82
N ARG A 87 -11.37 39.36 -15.56
CA ARG A 87 -10.64 39.91 -14.40
C ARG A 87 -10.62 41.43 -14.42
N ASN A 88 -10.34 42.02 -15.57
CA ASN A 88 -10.32 43.47 -15.75
C ASN A 88 -11.74 44.09 -15.66
N GLY A 89 -12.78 43.31 -15.95
CA GLY A 89 -14.18 43.74 -15.87
C GLY A 89 -14.80 43.69 -14.47
N ILE A 90 -14.27 42.90 -13.53
CA ILE A 90 -14.82 42.72 -12.18
C ILE A 90 -14.98 44.06 -11.42
N PRO A 91 -13.97 44.95 -11.36
CA PRO A 91 -14.12 46.23 -10.65
C PRO A 91 -15.23 47.11 -11.25
N ASN A 92 -15.36 47.11 -12.58
CA ASN A 92 -16.40 47.86 -13.28
C ASN A 92 -17.79 47.29 -12.99
N LEU A 93 -17.91 45.96 -12.93
CA LEU A 93 -19.16 45.27 -12.60
C LEU A 93 -19.64 45.61 -11.20
N ILE A 94 -18.75 45.51 -10.21
CA ILE A 94 -19.11 45.77 -8.81
C ILE A 94 -19.45 47.25 -8.62
N ASN A 95 -18.72 48.17 -9.27
CA ASN A 95 -19.05 49.59 -9.27
C ASN A 95 -20.40 49.88 -9.93
N ALA A 96 -20.73 49.22 -11.05
CA ALA A 96 -22.04 49.37 -11.70
C ALA A 96 -23.17 48.91 -10.77
N ILE A 97 -22.99 47.77 -10.09
CA ILE A 97 -23.96 47.26 -9.11
C ILE A 97 -24.10 48.22 -7.91
N ARG A 98 -23.00 48.78 -7.41
CA ARG A 98 -23.01 49.84 -6.39
C ARG A 98 -23.80 51.07 -6.86
N MET A 99 -23.58 51.51 -8.09
CA MET A 99 -24.31 52.66 -8.63
C MET A 99 -25.81 52.41 -8.65
N ILE A 100 -26.24 51.20 -9.04
CA ILE A 100 -27.65 50.80 -9.02
C ILE A 100 -28.23 50.84 -7.62
N HIS A 101 -27.49 50.33 -6.62
CA HIS A 101 -27.91 50.43 -5.21
C HIS A 101 -28.11 51.89 -4.77
N SER A 102 -27.20 52.79 -5.16
CA SER A 102 -27.23 54.20 -4.72
C SER A 102 -28.30 55.06 -5.41
N VAL A 103 -28.55 54.83 -6.71
CA VAL A 103 -29.42 55.70 -7.53
C VAL A 103 -30.82 55.13 -7.67
N SER A 104 -30.97 53.80 -7.62
CA SER A 104 -32.28 53.17 -7.79
C SER A 104 -33.18 53.45 -6.60
N ARG A 105 -34.43 53.83 -6.90
CA ARG A 105 -35.47 54.05 -5.88
C ARG A 105 -36.19 52.75 -5.49
N TYR A 106 -36.26 51.79 -6.41
CA TYR A 106 -37.07 50.57 -6.26
C TYR A 106 -36.23 49.27 -6.28
N TYR A 107 -35.04 49.28 -6.88
CA TYR A 107 -34.14 48.11 -7.01
C TYR A 107 -33.07 48.03 -5.90
N ASN A 108 -33.05 49.01 -4.98
CA ASN A 108 -32.04 49.12 -3.92
C ASN A 108 -32.28 48.17 -2.73
N THR A 109 -33.24 47.26 -2.82
CA THR A 109 -33.54 46.33 -1.71
C THR A 109 -32.46 45.25 -1.59
N SER A 110 -32.21 44.82 -0.35
CA SER A 110 -31.28 43.73 -0.02
C SER A 110 -31.55 42.46 -0.85
N GLU A 111 -32.81 42.06 -1.01
CA GLU A 111 -33.17 40.84 -1.74
C GLU A 111 -32.83 40.92 -3.23
N ARG A 112 -33.15 42.04 -3.89
CA ARG A 112 -32.87 42.24 -5.32
C ARG A 112 -31.37 42.31 -5.57
N MET A 113 -30.65 43.00 -4.69
CA MET A 113 -29.19 43.11 -4.73
C MET A 113 -28.52 41.73 -4.55
N THR A 114 -28.95 40.97 -3.54
CA THR A 114 -28.46 39.61 -3.29
C THR A 114 -28.72 38.71 -4.50
N SER A 115 -29.92 38.76 -5.07
CA SER A 115 -30.29 37.97 -6.26
C SER A 115 -29.42 38.31 -7.47
N LEU A 116 -29.08 39.58 -7.68
CA LEU A 116 -28.21 40.02 -8.77
C LEU A 116 -26.78 39.48 -8.60
N PHE A 117 -26.19 39.61 -7.41
CA PHE A 117 -24.87 39.05 -7.11
C PHE A 117 -24.85 37.51 -7.23
N ILE A 118 -25.91 36.82 -6.82
CA ILE A 118 -26.04 35.37 -7.03
C ILE A 118 -26.00 35.04 -8.52
N LYS A 119 -26.68 35.79 -9.39
CA LYS A 119 -26.68 35.55 -10.84
C LYS A 119 -25.30 35.79 -11.45
N VAL A 120 -24.62 36.87 -11.07
CA VAL A 120 -23.24 37.16 -11.48
C VAL A 120 -22.30 36.03 -11.06
N THR A 121 -22.34 35.63 -9.79
CA THR A 121 -21.47 34.58 -9.25
C THR A 121 -21.71 33.23 -9.95
N ASN A 122 -22.99 32.90 -10.22
CA ASN A 122 -23.34 31.71 -10.99
C ASN A 122 -22.77 31.74 -12.42
N GLN A 123 -22.83 32.90 -13.08
CA GLN A 123 -22.29 33.06 -14.43
C GLN A 123 -20.76 32.94 -14.43
N MET A 124 -20.08 33.54 -13.45
CA MET A 124 -18.63 33.39 -13.28
C MET A 124 -18.21 31.93 -13.10
N VAL A 125 -18.93 31.18 -12.26
CA VAL A 125 -18.68 29.74 -12.07
C VAL A 125 -18.92 28.97 -13.37
N ALA A 126 -19.96 29.30 -14.13
CA ALA A 126 -20.22 28.69 -15.44
C ALA A 126 -19.10 28.99 -16.45
N ALA A 127 -18.61 30.22 -16.49
CA ALA A 127 -17.49 30.61 -17.34
C ALA A 127 -16.18 29.90 -16.95
N CYS A 128 -15.89 29.79 -15.65
CA CYS A 128 -14.74 29.03 -15.14
C CYS A 128 -14.83 27.54 -15.54
N ARG A 129 -16.01 26.93 -15.44
CA ARG A 129 -16.24 25.53 -15.87
C ARG A 129 -16.01 25.35 -17.37
N ALA A 130 -16.49 26.30 -18.19
CA ALA A 130 -16.28 26.28 -19.63
C ALA A 130 -14.79 26.48 -19.98
N TYR A 131 -14.10 27.38 -19.31
CA TYR A 131 -12.66 27.62 -19.51
C TYR A 131 -11.80 26.39 -19.18
N ILE A 132 -12.10 25.70 -18.07
CA ILE A 132 -11.39 24.46 -17.71
C ILE A 132 -11.63 23.34 -18.75
N THR A 133 -12.83 23.27 -19.32
CA THR A 133 -13.22 22.19 -20.25
C THR A 133 -13.08 22.55 -21.74
N ASP A 134 -12.49 23.69 -22.07
CA ASP A 134 -12.43 24.23 -23.45
C ASP A 134 -13.82 24.26 -24.12
N GLY A 135 -14.83 24.74 -23.39
CA GLY A 135 -16.22 24.75 -23.85
C GLY A 135 -16.90 23.38 -23.86
N GLY A 136 -16.37 22.40 -23.10
CA GLY A 136 -16.89 21.04 -23.02
C GLY A 136 -16.24 20.05 -24.00
N LEU A 137 -15.25 20.49 -24.78
CA LEU A 137 -14.52 19.65 -25.74
C LEU A 137 -13.50 18.72 -25.05
N SER A 138 -12.98 19.14 -23.89
CA SER A 138 -11.87 18.47 -23.21
C SER A 138 -12.25 18.07 -21.77
N HIS A 139 -12.20 16.77 -21.47
CA HIS A 139 -12.30 16.29 -20.08
C HIS A 139 -11.07 16.69 -19.27
N VAL A 140 -11.27 17.03 -17.99
CA VAL A 140 -10.21 17.43 -17.03
C VAL A 140 -9.07 16.42 -16.97
N TRP A 141 -9.38 15.11 -17.03
CA TRP A 141 -8.38 14.04 -16.93
C TRP A 141 -7.60 13.76 -18.22
N ASN A 142 -8.09 14.23 -19.37
CA ASN A 142 -7.50 13.95 -20.69
C ASN A 142 -6.54 15.04 -21.16
N GLN A 143 -6.63 16.22 -20.55
CA GLN A 143 -5.73 17.33 -20.82
C GLN A 143 -4.37 17.13 -20.13
N GLU A 144 -3.35 17.85 -20.62
CA GLU A 144 -2.05 17.84 -19.98
C GLU A 144 -2.12 18.45 -18.58
N THR A 145 -1.52 17.76 -17.60
CA THR A 145 -1.54 18.16 -16.21
C THR A 145 -1.14 19.62 -15.95
N PRO A 146 0.01 20.14 -16.46
CA PRO A 146 0.40 21.52 -16.19
C PRO A 146 -0.62 22.54 -16.69
N ILE A 147 -1.24 22.30 -17.85
CA ILE A 147 -2.27 23.17 -18.45
C ILE A 147 -3.51 23.22 -17.55
N VAL A 148 -4.00 22.07 -17.10
CA VAL A 148 -5.20 22.01 -16.25
C VAL A 148 -4.97 22.69 -14.90
N ILE A 149 -3.79 22.49 -14.29
CA ILE A 149 -3.46 23.13 -13.01
C ILE A 149 -3.40 24.65 -13.15
N GLU A 150 -2.78 25.17 -14.22
CA GLU A 150 -2.77 26.61 -14.53
C GLU A 150 -4.20 27.13 -14.68
N LYS A 151 -5.04 26.48 -15.49
CA LYS A 151 -6.44 26.88 -15.69
C LYS A 151 -7.25 26.89 -14.39
N ILE A 152 -7.03 25.90 -13.52
CA ILE A 152 -7.70 25.84 -12.21
C ILE A 152 -7.23 27.00 -11.31
N LYS A 153 -5.92 27.28 -11.28
CA LYS A 153 -5.37 28.39 -10.49
C LYS A 153 -5.94 29.73 -10.94
N ASP A 154 -6.04 29.95 -12.25
CA ASP A 154 -6.63 31.18 -12.81
C ASP A 154 -8.10 31.35 -12.42
N CYS A 155 -8.89 30.28 -12.47
CA CYS A 155 -10.30 30.28 -12.02
C CYS A 155 -10.43 30.61 -10.51
N ILE A 156 -9.61 29.97 -9.66
CA ILE A 156 -9.60 30.23 -8.22
C ILE A 156 -9.21 31.68 -7.94
N PHE A 157 -8.19 32.18 -8.64
CA PHE A 157 -7.74 33.56 -8.50
C PHE A 157 -8.85 34.54 -8.90
N LEU A 158 -9.49 34.35 -10.04
CA LEU A 158 -10.59 35.19 -10.52
C LEU A 158 -11.73 35.29 -9.49
N LEU A 159 -12.16 34.15 -8.93
CA LEU A 159 -13.24 34.11 -7.94
C LEU A 159 -12.85 34.79 -6.63
N LYS A 160 -11.59 34.65 -6.20
CA LYS A 160 -11.04 35.35 -5.03
C LYS A 160 -10.94 36.87 -5.25
N GLU A 161 -10.52 37.32 -6.44
CA GLU A 161 -10.50 38.74 -6.78
C GLU A 161 -11.90 39.35 -6.78
N TYR A 162 -12.89 38.63 -7.29
CA TYR A 162 -14.29 39.07 -7.20
C TYR A 162 -14.77 39.21 -5.74
N GLN A 163 -14.45 38.24 -4.88
CA GLN A 163 -14.72 38.36 -3.45
C GLN A 163 -14.02 39.57 -2.84
N ARG A 164 -12.74 39.78 -3.14
CA ARG A 164 -11.95 40.93 -2.65
C ARG A 164 -12.61 42.26 -3.02
N CYS A 165 -12.90 42.46 -4.31
CA CYS A 165 -13.52 43.69 -4.79
C CYS A 165 -14.92 43.92 -4.20
N PHE A 166 -15.68 42.86 -3.92
CA PHE A 166 -16.98 42.98 -3.26
C PHE A 166 -16.82 43.48 -1.82
N HIS A 167 -15.89 42.92 -1.05
CA HIS A 167 -15.63 43.34 0.33
C HIS A 167 -15.13 44.77 0.41
N GLU A 168 -14.21 45.17 -0.48
CA GLU A 168 -13.73 46.55 -0.60
C GLU A 168 -14.89 47.53 -0.85
N THR A 169 -15.77 47.20 -1.80
CA THR A 169 -16.92 48.05 -2.13
C THR A 169 -17.93 48.12 -0.98
N LYS A 170 -18.16 47.00 -0.29
CA LYS A 170 -19.04 46.95 0.90
C LYS A 170 -18.49 47.82 2.03
N GLN A 171 -17.18 47.80 2.24
CA GLN A 171 -16.50 48.64 3.23
C GLN A 171 -16.61 50.12 2.86
N GLU A 172 -16.38 50.50 1.60
CA GLU A 172 -16.57 51.87 1.13
C GLU A 172 -18.00 52.39 1.36
N ILE A 173 -19.02 51.54 1.18
CA ILE A 173 -20.42 51.92 1.44
C ILE A 173 -20.65 52.13 2.94
N LEU A 174 -20.06 51.30 3.79
CA LEU A 174 -20.18 51.44 5.24
C LEU A 174 -19.54 52.75 5.74
N GLU A 175 -18.38 53.12 5.19
CA GLU A 175 -17.62 54.31 5.58
C GLU A 175 -18.24 55.61 5.05
N ASN A 176 -18.82 55.62 3.83
CA ASN A 176 -19.31 56.84 3.19
C ASN A 176 -20.79 57.19 3.46
N LEU A 177 -21.64 56.20 3.74
CA LEU A 177 -23.11 56.35 3.64
C LEU A 177 -23.88 56.22 4.95
N GLY A 178 -23.21 56.10 6.11
CA GLY A 178 -23.80 56.18 7.45
C GLY A 178 -25.24 55.65 7.54
N GLU A 179 -25.39 54.36 7.87
CA GLU A 179 -26.65 53.67 8.23
C GLU A 179 -27.62 53.17 7.14
N LYS A 180 -27.46 53.43 5.82
CA LYS A 180 -28.19 52.59 4.84
C LYS A 180 -27.49 51.23 4.71
N SER A 181 -27.86 50.32 5.61
CA SER A 181 -27.23 49.01 5.74
C SER A 181 -27.29 48.23 4.43
N PHE A 182 -26.12 48.05 3.80
CA PHE A 182 -25.94 47.13 2.68
C PHE A 182 -25.95 45.69 3.22
N GLU A 183 -27.12 45.26 3.70
CA GLU A 183 -27.34 43.95 4.29
C GLU A 183 -27.54 42.92 3.19
N VAL A 184 -26.44 42.50 2.58
CA VAL A 184 -26.46 41.45 1.55
C VAL A 184 -25.91 40.17 2.16
N SER A 185 -26.59 39.05 1.95
CA SER A 185 -26.17 37.77 2.53
C SER A 185 -25.04 37.14 1.71
N GLU A 186 -23.82 37.28 2.21
CA GLU A 186 -22.60 36.74 1.62
C GLU A 186 -22.65 35.22 1.46
N MET A 187 -23.28 34.52 2.41
CA MET A 187 -23.43 33.07 2.37
C MET A 187 -24.16 32.59 1.10
N TYR A 188 -25.21 33.30 0.68
CA TYR A 188 -25.95 32.92 -0.54
C TYR A 188 -25.22 33.33 -1.82
N ILE A 189 -24.45 34.44 -1.80
CA ILE A 189 -23.69 34.90 -2.95
C ILE A 189 -22.52 33.95 -3.22
N PHE A 190 -21.68 33.73 -2.21
CA PHE A 190 -20.38 33.09 -2.37
C PHE A 190 -20.39 31.60 -2.04
N GLY A 191 -21.40 31.09 -1.32
CA GLY A 191 -21.39 29.69 -0.87
C GLY A 191 -21.19 28.69 -2.02
N LYS A 192 -21.78 28.95 -3.19
CA LYS A 192 -21.60 28.09 -4.38
C LYS A 192 -20.22 28.26 -5.04
N SER A 193 -19.69 29.48 -5.16
CA SER A 193 -18.35 29.70 -5.71
C SER A 193 -17.26 29.15 -4.80
N GLU A 194 -17.42 29.24 -3.48
CA GLU A 194 -16.50 28.65 -2.51
C GLU A 194 -16.53 27.13 -2.54
N ALA A 195 -17.71 26.52 -2.63
CA ALA A 195 -17.84 25.09 -2.85
C ALA A 195 -17.15 24.65 -4.14
N PHE A 196 -17.26 25.44 -5.22
CA PHE A 196 -16.55 25.19 -6.46
C PHE A 196 -15.03 25.34 -6.30
N CYS A 197 -14.53 26.38 -5.63
CA CYS A 197 -13.09 26.52 -5.35
C CYS A 197 -12.53 25.33 -4.56
N ARG A 198 -13.21 24.90 -3.49
CA ARG A 198 -12.83 23.70 -2.71
C ARG A 198 -12.80 22.44 -3.58
N ARG A 199 -13.76 22.32 -4.50
CA ARG A 199 -13.83 21.21 -5.46
C ARG A 199 -12.62 21.23 -6.41
N LEU A 200 -12.26 22.39 -6.93
CA LEU A 200 -11.09 22.57 -7.79
C LEU A 200 -9.77 22.29 -7.07
N GLU A 201 -9.66 22.66 -5.79
CA GLU A 201 -8.50 22.33 -4.94
C GLU A 201 -8.34 20.82 -4.78
N LYS A 202 -9.42 20.10 -4.46
CA LYS A 202 -9.41 18.62 -4.40
C LYS A 202 -9.01 17.97 -5.73
N ILE A 203 -9.51 18.49 -6.85
CA ILE A 203 -9.12 18.00 -8.19
C ILE A 203 -7.62 18.23 -8.42
N THR A 204 -7.10 19.40 -8.05
CA THR A 204 -5.68 19.72 -8.16
C THR A 204 -4.83 18.76 -7.32
N GLU A 205 -5.28 18.42 -6.11
CA GLU A 205 -4.63 17.44 -5.24
C GLU A 205 -4.58 16.05 -5.89
N MET A 206 -5.72 15.55 -6.40
CA MET A 206 -5.76 14.27 -7.12
C MET A 206 -4.81 14.26 -8.32
N ILE A 207 -4.76 15.35 -9.09
CA ILE A 207 -3.88 15.49 -10.25
C ILE A 207 -2.40 15.44 -9.83
N ASN A 208 -2.03 16.11 -8.72
CA ASN A 208 -0.67 16.09 -8.19
C ASN A 208 -0.26 14.67 -7.75
N VAL A 209 -1.15 13.94 -7.07
CA VAL A 209 -0.93 12.53 -6.71
C VAL A 209 -0.67 11.71 -7.98
N VAL A 210 -1.46 11.90 -9.04
CA VAL A 210 -1.27 11.21 -10.32
C VAL A 210 0.10 11.51 -10.94
N GLN A 211 0.59 12.75 -10.88
CA GLN A 211 1.93 13.08 -11.36
C GLN A 211 3.03 12.37 -10.58
N THR A 212 2.94 12.36 -9.25
CA THR A 212 3.91 11.67 -8.39
C THR A 212 3.97 10.17 -8.73
N PHE A 213 2.82 9.53 -8.91
CA PHE A 213 2.75 8.11 -9.28
C PHE A 213 3.16 7.83 -10.74
N ARG A 214 2.96 8.77 -11.66
CA ARG A 214 3.52 8.66 -13.03
C ARG A 214 5.05 8.65 -13.00
N ALA A 215 5.69 9.50 -12.18
CA ALA A 215 7.14 9.46 -12.01
C ALA A 215 7.63 8.13 -11.42
N LEU A 216 6.88 7.55 -10.47
CA LEU A 216 7.14 6.21 -9.93
C LEU A 216 7.06 5.12 -11.01
N SER A 217 6.10 5.20 -11.94
CA SER A 217 5.97 4.24 -13.04
C SER A 217 7.14 4.24 -14.03
N MET A 218 7.95 5.30 -14.04
CA MET A 218 9.17 5.40 -14.85
C MET A 218 10.41 4.83 -14.14
N SER A 219 10.30 4.46 -12.86
CA SER A 219 11.43 3.98 -12.06
C SER A 219 11.62 2.47 -12.22
N THR A 220 12.85 2.02 -12.51
CA THR A 220 13.21 0.60 -12.76
C THR A 220 13.43 -0.21 -11.48
N ILE A 221 12.73 0.10 -10.39
CA ILE A 221 12.91 -0.58 -9.09
C ILE A 221 12.02 -1.82 -9.07
N GLU A 222 12.61 -2.98 -8.77
CA GLU A 222 11.92 -4.26 -8.64
C GLU A 222 10.70 -4.17 -7.69
N GLY A 223 9.51 -4.54 -8.16
CA GLY A 223 8.27 -4.56 -7.38
C GLY A 223 7.41 -3.29 -7.47
N ILE A 224 7.91 -2.21 -8.09
CA ILE A 224 7.12 -0.99 -8.36
C ILE A 224 6.07 -1.23 -9.45
N ASP A 225 6.34 -2.14 -10.38
CA ASP A 225 5.46 -2.51 -11.48
C ASP A 225 4.09 -3.04 -11.01
N ILE A 226 4.05 -3.79 -9.90
CA ILE A 226 2.78 -4.21 -9.26
C ILE A 226 2.02 -3.01 -8.69
N MET A 227 2.74 -2.06 -8.06
CA MET A 227 2.15 -0.84 -7.51
C MET A 227 1.63 0.07 -8.63
N ALA A 228 2.37 0.21 -9.73
CA ALA A 228 1.97 0.97 -10.90
C ALA A 228 0.70 0.40 -11.56
N ILE A 229 0.57 -0.93 -11.64
CA ILE A 229 -0.65 -1.59 -12.13
C ILE A 229 -1.84 -1.32 -11.19
N LYS A 230 -1.65 -1.45 -9.87
CA LYS A 230 -2.72 -1.16 -8.89
C LYS A 230 -3.16 0.31 -8.96
N PHE A 231 -2.20 1.23 -9.00
CA PHE A 231 -2.46 2.66 -9.17
C PHE A 231 -3.22 2.95 -10.47
N LYS A 232 -2.78 2.36 -11.59
CA LYS A 232 -3.46 2.49 -12.89
C LYS A 232 -4.91 2.03 -12.83
N ASN A 233 -5.20 0.92 -12.14
CA ASN A 233 -6.57 0.44 -11.96
C ASN A 233 -7.43 1.40 -11.12
N ILE A 234 -6.87 1.95 -10.03
CA ILE A 234 -7.55 2.96 -9.20
C ILE A 234 -7.86 4.22 -10.03
N TYR A 235 -6.86 4.73 -10.77
CA TYR A 235 -7.04 5.90 -11.61
C TYR A 235 -8.06 5.68 -12.73
N GLN A 236 -8.04 4.51 -13.38
CA GLN A 236 -9.06 4.14 -14.37
C GLN A 236 -10.47 4.06 -13.78
N SER A 237 -10.60 3.67 -12.51
CA SER A 237 -11.90 3.67 -11.81
C SER A 237 -12.46 5.08 -11.65
N VAL A 238 -11.60 6.07 -11.39
CA VAL A 238 -11.97 7.49 -11.31
C VAL A 238 -12.34 8.04 -12.70
N GLN A 239 -11.56 7.71 -13.73
CA GLN A 239 -11.81 8.20 -15.11
C GLN A 239 -13.11 7.68 -15.72
N LYS A 240 -13.57 6.49 -15.32
CA LYS A 240 -14.82 5.87 -15.83
C LYS A 240 -16.10 6.46 -15.24
N LYS A 241 -16.01 7.36 -14.26
CA LYS A 241 -17.18 7.97 -13.63
C LYS A 241 -17.89 8.90 -14.63
N GLN A 242 -19.22 8.76 -14.72
CA GLN A 242 -20.06 9.43 -15.72
C GLN A 242 -20.65 10.77 -15.25
N TYR A 243 -20.45 11.14 -13.97
CA TYR A 243 -20.93 12.41 -13.46
C TYR A 243 -19.94 13.54 -13.77
N ASP A 244 -20.44 14.77 -13.84
CA ASP A 244 -19.58 15.94 -14.01
C ASP A 244 -18.74 16.20 -12.75
N ILE A 245 -17.43 16.02 -12.89
CA ILE A 245 -16.44 16.21 -11.83
C ILE A 245 -16.37 17.67 -11.38
N LEU A 246 -16.71 18.63 -12.24
CA LEU A 246 -16.66 20.06 -11.92
C LEU A 246 -17.95 20.59 -11.29
N ASP A 247 -19.04 19.83 -11.25
CA ASP A 247 -20.30 20.27 -10.64
C ASP A 247 -20.25 20.16 -9.10
N PRO A 248 -20.31 21.29 -8.36
CA PRO A 248 -20.31 21.27 -6.90
C PRO A 248 -21.55 20.62 -6.27
N ARG A 249 -22.64 20.43 -7.04
CA ARG A 249 -23.88 19.80 -6.54
C ARG A 249 -23.77 18.28 -6.45
N LYS A 250 -22.78 17.69 -7.12
CA LYS A 250 -22.54 16.24 -7.15
C LYS A 250 -21.67 15.85 -5.96
N THR A 251 -22.33 15.42 -4.89
CA THR A 251 -21.71 14.94 -3.66
C THR A 251 -21.03 13.58 -3.84
N GLU A 252 -21.36 12.84 -4.91
CA GLU A 252 -20.76 11.53 -5.19
C GLU A 252 -19.23 11.61 -5.35
N PHE A 253 -18.72 12.72 -5.89
CA PHE A 253 -17.29 12.95 -6.00
C PHE A 253 -16.61 13.12 -4.66
N ASP A 254 -17.23 13.76 -3.66
CA ASP A 254 -16.57 13.94 -2.37
C ASP A 254 -16.34 12.57 -1.70
N VAL A 255 -17.29 11.65 -1.89
CA VAL A 255 -17.15 10.24 -1.47
C VAL A 255 -16.05 9.55 -2.28
N ASP A 256 -16.07 9.66 -3.61
CA ASP A 256 -15.06 9.05 -4.48
C ASP A 256 -13.65 9.63 -4.25
N PHE A 257 -13.53 10.91 -3.89
CA PHE A 257 -12.27 11.58 -3.54
C PHE A 257 -11.69 10.98 -2.26
N VAL A 258 -12.50 10.83 -1.21
CA VAL A 258 -12.07 10.21 0.04
C VAL A 258 -11.68 8.74 -0.18
N ASP A 259 -12.46 7.99 -0.95
CA ASP A 259 -12.14 6.60 -1.32
C ASP A 259 -10.86 6.51 -2.15
N PHE A 260 -10.65 7.42 -3.11
CA PHE A 260 -9.41 7.52 -3.87
C PHE A 260 -8.22 7.79 -2.96
N MET A 261 -8.29 8.80 -2.10
CA MET A 261 -7.22 9.15 -1.17
C MET A 261 -6.92 8.00 -0.19
N ALA A 262 -7.95 7.34 0.35
CA ALA A 262 -7.77 6.18 1.21
C ALA A 262 -7.09 5.00 0.48
N LYS A 263 -7.44 4.76 -0.79
CA LYS A 263 -6.78 3.73 -1.63
C LYS A 263 -5.33 4.10 -1.93
N ILE A 264 -5.04 5.39 -2.16
CA ILE A 264 -3.67 5.88 -2.36
C ILE A 264 -2.85 5.78 -1.08
N GLU A 265 -3.39 6.19 0.07
CA GLU A 265 -2.73 6.00 1.38
C GLU A 265 -2.50 4.52 1.68
N GLY A 266 -3.45 3.66 1.30
CA GLY A 266 -3.29 2.21 1.29
C GLY A 266 -2.11 1.76 0.41
N LEU A 267 -1.86 2.40 -0.73
CA LEU A 267 -0.67 2.11 -1.53
C LEU A 267 0.62 2.65 -0.88
N GLU A 268 0.56 3.82 -0.23
CA GLU A 268 1.72 4.49 0.37
C GLU A 268 2.15 3.90 1.74
N ILE A 269 1.28 3.13 2.41
CA ILE A 269 1.55 2.61 3.77
C ILE A 269 1.44 1.08 3.86
N TYR A 270 0.69 0.42 2.96
CA TYR A 270 0.50 -1.05 3.01
C TYR A 270 1.55 -1.85 2.23
N GLN A 271 2.40 -1.19 1.43
CA GLN A 271 3.30 -1.86 0.47
C GLN A 271 4.78 -1.93 0.90
N ILE A 272 5.11 -1.54 2.14
CA ILE A 272 6.41 -1.79 2.77
C ILE A 272 6.23 -2.99 3.72
N HIS A 273 5.99 -4.17 3.15
CA HIS A 273 6.28 -5.47 3.77
C HIS A 273 5.88 -5.67 5.24
N LYS A 274 4.66 -5.29 5.64
CA LYS A 274 4.26 -5.37 7.05
C LYS A 274 4.32 -6.80 7.60
N ASP A 275 4.02 -7.80 6.76
CA ASP A 275 3.97 -9.19 7.21
C ASP A 275 5.14 -10.05 6.70
N ASP A 276 5.71 -9.78 5.51
CA ASP A 276 6.87 -10.53 4.99
C ASP A 276 7.76 -9.67 4.04
N PRO A 277 8.88 -9.09 4.53
CA PRO A 277 9.90 -8.51 3.66
C PRO A 277 10.56 -9.59 2.82
N PRO A 278 11.13 -9.28 1.64
CA PRO A 278 11.89 -10.26 0.86
C PRO A 278 13.14 -10.62 1.68
N LEU A 279 12.99 -11.64 2.50
CA LEU A 279 14.04 -12.17 3.35
C LEU A 279 15.00 -12.96 2.45
N ALA A 280 16.30 -12.67 2.54
CA ALA A 280 17.30 -13.51 1.91
C ALA A 280 17.15 -14.96 2.43
N ARG A 281 17.35 -15.95 1.55
CA ARG A 281 17.22 -17.38 1.88
C ARG A 281 18.01 -17.69 3.17
N ASN A 282 17.35 -18.31 4.15
CA ASN A 282 17.86 -18.65 5.50
C ASN A 282 17.94 -17.49 6.53
N MET A 283 17.39 -16.31 6.26
CA MET A 283 17.30 -15.24 7.26
C MET A 283 16.16 -15.45 8.26
N PRO A 284 16.37 -15.19 9.55
CA PRO A 284 15.30 -15.24 10.55
C PRO A 284 14.26 -14.12 10.37
N PRO A 285 13.00 -14.34 10.80
CA PRO A 285 11.89 -13.43 10.51
C PRO A 285 12.01 -12.07 11.19
N VAL A 286 12.34 -11.99 12.49
CA VAL A 286 12.43 -10.70 13.19
C VAL A 286 13.71 -9.97 12.81
N ALA A 287 14.85 -10.66 12.86
CA ALA A 287 16.15 -10.05 12.55
C ALA A 287 16.25 -9.59 11.08
N GLY A 288 15.59 -10.31 10.17
CA GLY A 288 15.52 -9.94 8.76
C GLY A 288 14.63 -8.71 8.51
N LYS A 289 13.49 -8.59 9.20
CA LYS A 289 12.65 -7.38 9.19
C LYS A 289 13.41 -6.14 9.63
N ILE A 290 14.19 -6.23 10.71
CA ILE A 290 15.03 -5.13 11.19
C ILE A 290 16.15 -4.78 10.20
N LEU A 291 16.85 -5.78 9.66
CA LEU A 291 17.90 -5.56 8.68
C LEU A 291 17.37 -4.84 7.42
N TRP A 292 16.19 -5.24 6.96
CA TRP A 292 15.55 -4.65 5.80
C TRP A 292 15.19 -3.17 6.00
N VAL A 293 14.62 -2.83 7.16
CA VAL A 293 14.32 -1.42 7.52
C VAL A 293 15.59 -0.58 7.62
N ARG A 294 16.67 -1.12 8.20
CA ARG A 294 17.97 -0.43 8.23
C ARG A 294 18.56 -0.22 6.84
N GLN A 295 18.36 -1.16 5.92
CA GLN A 295 18.80 -1.00 4.53
C GLN A 295 18.02 0.09 3.81
N LEU A 296 16.70 0.15 3.99
CA LEU A 296 15.87 1.24 3.46
C LEU A 296 16.27 2.60 4.03
N PHE A 297 16.50 2.67 5.34
CA PHE A 297 16.97 3.88 6.01
C PHE A 297 18.30 4.36 5.43
N ARG A 298 19.26 3.47 5.18
CA ARG A 298 20.53 3.81 4.53
C ARG A 298 20.32 4.38 3.12
N ARG A 299 19.45 3.75 2.31
CA ARG A 299 19.15 4.19 0.94
C ARG A 299 18.52 5.58 0.87
N ILE A 300 17.69 5.96 1.84
CA ILE A 300 17.11 7.33 1.88
C ILE A 300 18.08 8.35 2.49
N ASN A 301 18.95 7.92 3.41
CA ASN A 301 19.87 8.80 4.13
C ASN A 301 21.10 9.16 3.27
N GLU A 302 21.57 8.26 2.40
CA GLU A 302 22.73 8.53 1.52
C GLU A 302 22.49 9.74 0.57
N PRO A 303 21.38 9.82 -0.19
CA PRO A 303 21.09 10.98 -1.03
C PRO A 303 20.89 12.27 -0.22
N ILE A 304 20.15 12.21 0.89
CA ILE A 304 19.90 13.38 1.75
C ILE A 304 21.21 13.93 2.31
N ASN A 305 22.11 13.07 2.79
CA ASN A 305 23.43 13.48 3.28
C ASN A 305 24.31 14.05 2.16
N TYR A 306 24.24 13.49 0.95
CA TYR A 306 24.93 14.03 -0.20
C TYR A 306 24.46 15.45 -0.52
N PHE A 307 23.15 15.68 -0.59
CA PHE A 307 22.59 17.00 -0.84
C PHE A 307 22.88 17.98 0.29
N HIS A 308 22.89 17.53 1.54
CA HIS A 308 23.24 18.36 2.69
C HIS A 308 24.70 18.80 2.68
N LYS A 309 25.63 17.94 2.23
CA LYS A 309 27.06 18.24 2.15
C LYS A 309 27.44 19.07 0.92
N ASN A 310 26.78 18.83 -0.21
CA ASN A 310 27.22 19.34 -1.50
C ASN A 310 26.33 20.44 -2.09
N SER A 311 25.21 20.80 -1.45
CA SER A 311 24.27 21.79 -2.00
C SER A 311 23.44 22.52 -0.93
N ASN A 312 23.02 23.76 -1.24
CA ASN A 312 22.09 24.54 -0.39
C ASN A 312 20.62 24.34 -0.79
N ILE A 313 20.34 23.37 -1.67
CA ILE A 313 19.02 23.14 -2.27
C ILE A 313 17.99 22.75 -1.17
N LEU A 314 18.45 22.09 -0.10
CA LEU A 314 17.61 21.71 1.03
C LEU A 314 17.08 22.90 1.86
N THR A 315 17.63 24.10 1.67
CA THR A 315 17.19 25.32 2.38
C THR A 315 16.04 26.03 1.63
N SER A 316 15.78 25.67 0.37
CA SER A 316 14.65 26.19 -0.41
C SER A 316 13.30 25.76 0.18
N PRO A 317 12.19 26.44 -0.13
CA PRO A 317 10.86 26.03 0.34
C PRO A 317 10.49 24.61 -0.10
N GLU A 318 10.89 24.19 -1.30
CA GLU A 318 10.73 22.82 -1.81
C GLU A 318 11.66 21.83 -1.10
N GLY A 319 12.91 22.23 -0.84
CA GLY A 319 13.89 21.44 -0.09
C GLY A 319 13.45 21.18 1.35
N LYS A 320 12.85 22.17 2.02
CA LYS A 320 12.29 22.02 3.37
C LYS A 320 11.12 21.02 3.40
N ALA A 321 10.27 21.00 2.38
CA ALA A 321 9.20 20.00 2.28
C ALA A 321 9.76 18.57 2.15
N VAL A 322 10.82 18.40 1.34
CA VAL A 322 11.52 17.10 1.22
C VAL A 322 12.18 16.68 2.53
N VAL A 323 12.78 17.61 3.28
CA VAL A 323 13.36 17.32 4.61
C VAL A 323 12.27 16.93 5.62
N GLN A 324 11.11 17.59 5.60
CA GLN A 324 9.97 17.21 6.45
C GLN A 324 9.47 15.80 6.12
N LEU A 325 9.37 15.45 4.83
CA LEU A 325 9.01 14.11 4.39
C LEU A 325 10.06 13.07 4.82
N TYR A 326 11.35 13.37 4.64
CA TYR A 326 12.44 12.53 5.11
C TYR A 326 12.36 12.29 6.62
N ASN A 327 12.17 13.33 7.43
CA ASN A 327 12.06 13.21 8.89
C ASN A 327 10.85 12.35 9.30
N ARG A 328 9.71 12.49 8.60
CA ARG A 328 8.53 11.67 8.84
C ARG A 328 8.78 10.19 8.51
N VAL A 329 9.38 9.91 7.35
CA VAL A 329 9.71 8.54 6.94
C VAL A 329 10.79 7.92 7.83
N ALA A 330 11.85 8.68 8.15
CA ALA A 330 12.90 8.29 9.08
C ALA A 330 12.34 7.91 10.45
N TYR A 331 11.42 8.73 10.99
CA TYR A 331 10.75 8.45 12.25
C TYR A 331 9.98 7.12 12.18
N VAL A 332 9.19 6.88 11.13
CA VAL A 332 8.43 5.62 10.96
C VAL A 332 9.36 4.41 10.88
N LEU A 333 10.47 4.50 10.13
CA LEU A 333 11.44 3.40 10.02
C LEU A 333 12.13 3.10 11.36
N VAL A 334 12.53 4.13 12.12
CA VAL A 334 13.12 3.95 13.45
C VAL A 334 12.11 3.38 14.44
N GLN A 335 10.87 3.88 14.43
CA GLN A 335 9.79 3.32 15.25
C GLN A 335 9.54 1.85 14.93
N PHE A 336 9.57 1.47 13.65
CA PHE A 336 9.46 0.06 13.25
C PHE A 336 10.58 -0.78 13.86
N GLU A 337 11.85 -0.37 13.73
CA GLU A 337 12.98 -1.08 14.33
C GLU A 337 12.79 -1.29 15.85
N VAL A 338 12.40 -0.23 16.56
CA VAL A 338 12.20 -0.25 18.01
C VAL A 338 11.05 -1.18 18.41
N VAL A 339 9.91 -1.13 17.71
CA VAL A 339 8.75 -1.96 18.03
C VAL A 339 9.06 -3.45 17.86
N TYR A 340 9.68 -3.85 16.76
CA TYR A 340 10.02 -5.26 16.51
C TYR A 340 11.15 -5.75 17.43
N HIS A 341 12.15 -4.91 17.72
CA HIS A 341 13.19 -5.25 18.69
C HIS A 341 12.62 -5.43 20.10
N ASN A 342 11.74 -4.53 20.54
CA ASN A 342 11.11 -4.62 21.86
C ASN A 342 10.16 -5.82 21.99
N ALA A 343 9.38 -6.11 20.94
CA ALA A 343 8.51 -7.28 20.90
C ALA A 343 9.32 -8.57 21.08
N TRP A 344 10.42 -8.69 20.33
CA TRP A 344 11.35 -9.83 20.43
C TRP A 344 12.05 -9.93 21.77
N MET A 345 12.50 -8.80 22.33
CA MET A 345 13.09 -8.73 23.68
C MET A 345 12.12 -9.25 24.74
N LYS A 346 10.85 -8.90 24.64
CA LYS A 346 9.80 -9.36 25.55
C LYS A 346 9.54 -10.86 25.39
N GLU A 347 9.34 -11.32 24.15
CA GLU A 347 9.06 -12.72 23.83
C GLU A 347 10.17 -13.65 24.35
N ILE A 348 11.44 -13.29 24.14
CA ILE A 348 12.57 -14.09 24.64
C ILE A 348 12.75 -14.02 26.15
N SER A 349 12.41 -12.89 26.77
CA SER A 349 12.50 -12.75 28.23
C SER A 349 11.45 -13.62 28.96
N GLU A 350 10.32 -13.88 28.32
CA GLU A 350 9.22 -14.71 28.83
C GLU A 350 9.47 -16.22 28.62
N LEU A 351 10.36 -16.62 27.71
CA LEU A 351 10.73 -18.02 27.47
C LEU A 351 11.59 -18.61 28.61
N GLN A 352 10.95 -19.03 29.71
CA GLN A 352 11.58 -19.72 30.84
C GLN A 352 11.78 -21.24 30.65
N TYR A 353 11.09 -21.88 29.70
CA TYR A 353 10.94 -23.34 29.64
C TYR A 353 11.80 -24.18 28.66
N PRO A 354 12.48 -23.66 27.62
CA PRO A 354 13.08 -24.53 26.59
C PRO A 354 14.31 -25.35 27.04
N LEU A 355 14.70 -25.28 28.33
CA LEU A 355 15.85 -25.99 28.89
C LEU A 355 15.47 -27.25 29.69
N GLN A 356 14.19 -27.54 29.89
CA GLN A 356 13.73 -28.65 30.74
C GLN A 356 13.43 -29.94 29.97
N THR A 357 13.38 -29.90 28.63
CA THR A 357 13.12 -31.07 27.79
C THR A 357 14.41 -31.83 27.45
N THR A 358 14.30 -33.15 27.32
CA THR A 358 15.41 -34.05 26.93
C THR A 358 15.95 -33.67 25.55
N VAL A 359 17.09 -32.99 25.55
CA VAL A 359 17.67 -32.32 24.38
C VAL A 359 18.27 -33.28 23.35
N LEU A 360 18.54 -34.54 23.72
CA LEU A 360 19.12 -35.55 22.83
C LEU A 360 18.25 -36.81 22.86
N VAL A 361 17.71 -37.20 21.71
CA VAL A 361 16.87 -38.39 21.55
C VAL A 361 17.49 -39.28 20.47
N ARG A 362 17.56 -40.59 20.72
CA ARG A 362 18.03 -41.57 19.75
C ARG A 362 16.91 -41.87 18.76
N HIS A 363 17.19 -41.78 17.45
CA HIS A 363 16.20 -42.10 16.43
C HIS A 363 15.84 -43.60 16.51
N PRO A 364 14.55 -43.99 16.61
CA PRO A 364 14.14 -45.38 16.88
C PRO A 364 14.61 -46.41 15.84
N GLN A 365 14.77 -45.98 14.58
CA GLN A 365 15.09 -46.88 13.45
C GLN A 365 16.54 -46.79 12.98
N THR A 366 17.22 -45.67 13.24
CA THR A 366 18.57 -45.41 12.69
C THR A 366 19.63 -45.30 13.77
N GLY A 367 19.26 -45.31 15.05
CA GLY A 367 20.19 -45.23 16.17
C GLY A 367 20.94 -43.91 16.31
N LYS A 368 20.74 -42.95 15.39
CA LYS A 368 21.45 -41.66 15.36
C LYS A 368 20.92 -40.69 16.42
N PHE A 369 21.80 -39.89 17.03
CA PHE A 369 21.42 -38.89 18.02
C PHE A 369 20.84 -37.65 17.34
N LEU A 370 19.57 -37.37 17.59
CA LEU A 370 18.90 -36.15 17.17
C LEU A 370 18.83 -35.17 18.33
N VAL A 371 19.14 -33.91 18.06
CA VAL A 371 18.95 -32.85 19.05
C VAL A 371 17.48 -32.46 18.98
N ASN A 372 16.71 -32.83 20.00
CA ASN A 372 15.29 -32.51 20.11
C ASN A 372 15.15 -31.04 20.53
N PHE A 373 15.39 -30.16 19.57
CA PHE A 373 15.03 -28.76 19.70
C PHE A 373 13.60 -28.60 19.23
N GLU A 374 12.75 -28.05 20.08
CA GLU A 374 11.49 -27.45 19.64
C GLU A 374 11.79 -26.50 18.47
N PRO A 375 11.01 -26.50 17.37
CA PRO A 375 11.32 -25.78 16.13
C PRO A 375 11.71 -24.30 16.31
N GLN A 376 11.28 -23.69 17.43
CA GLN A 376 11.51 -22.31 17.82
C GLN A 376 12.95 -22.04 18.33
N ILE A 377 13.64 -23.02 18.94
CA ILE A 377 14.96 -22.80 19.56
C ILE A 377 16.06 -22.47 18.53
N PRO A 378 16.22 -23.21 17.40
CA PRO A 378 17.23 -22.89 16.39
C PRO A 378 16.93 -21.56 15.67
N GLU A 379 15.66 -21.16 15.62
CA GLU A 379 15.24 -19.86 15.10
C GLU A 379 15.70 -18.74 16.03
N ILE A 380 15.37 -18.82 17.32
CA ILE A 380 15.79 -17.86 18.35
C ILE A 380 17.32 -17.73 18.39
N VAL A 381 18.07 -18.83 18.27
CA VAL A 381 19.53 -18.79 18.26
C VAL A 381 20.08 -18.10 17.00
N ARG A 382 19.45 -18.29 15.84
CA ARG A 382 19.81 -17.54 14.62
C ARG A 382 19.48 -16.06 14.75
N GLU A 383 18.31 -15.72 15.30
CA GLU A 383 17.92 -14.34 15.58
C GLU A 383 18.91 -13.65 16.52
N THR A 384 19.23 -14.31 17.63
CA THR A 384 20.21 -13.84 18.62
C THR A 384 21.56 -13.51 17.94
N LYS A 385 22.05 -14.40 17.08
CA LYS A 385 23.31 -14.17 16.34
C LYS A 385 23.21 -13.00 15.37
N CYS A 386 22.09 -12.82 14.71
CA CYS A 386 21.86 -11.69 13.81
C CYS A 386 21.74 -10.37 14.57
N MET A 387 20.99 -10.32 15.69
CA MET A 387 20.87 -9.10 16.52
C MET A 387 22.22 -8.65 17.08
N ILE A 388 23.07 -9.59 17.53
CA ILE A 388 24.44 -9.28 17.98
C ILE A 388 25.27 -8.69 16.84
N LYS A 389 25.21 -9.26 15.63
CA LYS A 389 25.91 -8.73 14.45
C LYS A 389 25.41 -7.34 14.04
N LEU A 390 24.13 -7.05 14.28
CA LEU A 390 23.51 -5.74 14.06
C LEU A 390 23.85 -4.72 15.15
N GLY A 391 24.55 -5.11 16.22
CA GLY A 391 24.90 -4.24 17.34
C GLY A 391 23.70 -3.86 18.22
N LEU A 392 22.63 -4.67 18.20
CA LEU A 392 21.45 -4.48 19.04
C LEU A 392 21.62 -5.15 20.39
N GLU A 393 20.93 -4.63 21.40
CA GLU A 393 20.87 -5.26 22.72
C GLU A 393 20.10 -6.58 22.66
N VAL A 394 20.56 -7.56 23.43
CA VAL A 394 20.03 -8.93 23.39
C VAL A 394 19.88 -9.45 24.81
N PRO A 395 18.75 -10.12 25.17
CA PRO A 395 18.54 -10.67 26.50
C PRO A 395 19.62 -11.68 26.90
N GLU A 396 19.97 -11.72 28.19
CA GLU A 396 20.96 -12.66 28.74
C GLU A 396 20.53 -14.13 28.56
N GLN A 397 19.24 -14.40 28.55
CA GLN A 397 18.62 -15.70 28.28
C GLN A 397 19.00 -16.20 26.86
N ALA A 398 18.90 -15.32 25.86
CA ALA A 398 19.25 -15.61 24.47
C ALA A 398 20.75 -15.87 24.31
N LYS A 399 21.60 -15.09 24.99
CA LYS A 399 23.06 -15.28 25.00
C LYS A 399 23.44 -16.62 25.64
N LYS A 400 22.76 -17.03 26.72
CA LYS A 400 22.95 -18.34 27.35
C LYS A 400 22.54 -19.47 26.41
N LEU A 401 21.40 -19.33 25.74
CA LEU A 401 20.90 -20.31 24.75
C LEU A 401 21.89 -20.51 23.58
N ALA A 402 22.44 -19.42 23.04
CA ALA A 402 23.43 -19.49 21.97
C ALA A 402 24.75 -20.16 22.42
N LYS A 403 25.15 -19.99 23.69
CA LYS A 403 26.30 -20.71 24.28
C LYS A 403 26.01 -22.20 24.47
N ILE A 404 24.78 -22.55 24.86
CA ILE A 404 24.35 -23.94 25.06
C ILE A 404 24.32 -24.70 23.73
N GLU A 405 23.88 -24.09 22.62
CA GLU A 405 23.90 -24.72 21.28
C GLU A 405 25.31 -25.23 20.91
N ASN A 406 26.35 -24.42 21.14
CA ASN A 406 27.74 -24.81 20.85
C ASN A 406 28.19 -25.98 21.73
N LYS A 407 27.78 -26.00 23.00
CA LYS A 407 28.06 -27.11 23.93
C LYS A 407 27.31 -28.37 23.51
N LEU A 408 26.05 -28.26 23.09
CA LEU A 408 25.22 -29.38 22.65
C LEU A 408 25.75 -30.01 21.35
N LYS A 409 26.19 -29.19 20.38
CA LYS A 409 26.85 -29.69 19.17
C LYS A 409 28.14 -30.44 19.50
N SER A 410 28.92 -29.93 20.45
CA SER A 410 30.14 -30.60 20.93
C SER A 410 29.82 -31.91 21.66
N ASN A 411 28.78 -31.92 22.51
CA ASN A 411 28.34 -33.12 23.22
C ASN A 411 27.73 -34.17 22.29
N LYS A 412 26.98 -33.76 21.27
CA LYS A 412 26.45 -34.64 20.23
C LYS A 412 27.59 -35.35 19.49
N LEU A 413 28.57 -34.60 19.01
CA LEU A 413 29.76 -35.18 18.36
C LEU A 413 30.48 -36.15 19.30
N ARG A 414 30.64 -35.78 20.58
CA ARG A 414 31.28 -36.66 21.58
C ARG A 414 30.51 -37.96 21.77
N LEU A 415 29.18 -37.90 21.86
CA LEU A 415 28.33 -39.07 22.05
C LEU A 415 28.26 -39.94 20.79
N GLU A 416 28.22 -39.36 19.59
CA GLU A 416 28.27 -40.10 18.31
C GLU A 416 29.59 -40.83 18.14
N VAL A 417 30.72 -40.18 18.44
CA VAL A 417 32.04 -40.83 18.41
C VAL A 417 32.13 -41.94 19.47
N ASN A 418 31.60 -41.71 20.68
CA ASN A 418 31.64 -42.71 21.75
C ASN A 418 30.77 -43.94 21.45
N ASP A 419 29.57 -43.77 20.90
CA ASP A 419 28.69 -44.88 20.48
C ASP A 419 29.33 -45.71 19.36
N ILE A 420 29.95 -45.05 18.38
CA ILE A 420 30.63 -45.76 17.28
C ILE A 420 31.84 -46.55 17.81
N CYS A 421 32.70 -45.93 18.62
CA CYS A 421 33.90 -46.61 19.14
C CYS A 421 33.56 -47.71 20.15
N GLU A 422 32.81 -47.40 21.21
CA GLU A 422 32.62 -48.34 22.33
C GLU A 422 31.59 -49.44 22.01
N VAL A 423 30.49 -49.09 21.32
CA VAL A 423 29.37 -50.02 21.12
C VAL A 423 29.44 -50.72 19.77
N ARG A 424 29.74 -49.99 18.69
CA ARG A 424 29.73 -50.58 17.33
C ARG A 424 31.06 -51.21 16.94
N ILE A 425 32.18 -50.75 17.47
CA ILE A 425 33.51 -51.30 17.15
C ILE A 425 33.99 -52.21 18.28
N ASP A 426 34.21 -51.70 19.49
CA ASP A 426 34.86 -52.45 20.57
C ASP A 426 34.02 -53.63 21.07
N LEU A 427 32.71 -53.46 21.25
CA LEU A 427 31.83 -54.56 21.67
C LEU A 427 31.76 -55.67 20.62
N ILE A 428 31.63 -55.31 19.33
CA ILE A 428 31.55 -56.30 18.24
C ILE A 428 32.90 -57.00 18.05
N LEU A 429 34.03 -56.29 18.17
CA LEU A 429 35.37 -56.90 18.16
C LEU A 429 35.55 -57.89 19.32
N LYS A 430 35.05 -57.55 20.51
CA LYS A 430 35.08 -58.43 21.67
C LYS A 430 34.17 -59.65 21.47
N GLU A 431 33.02 -59.49 20.85
CA GLU A 431 32.14 -60.61 20.47
C GLU A 431 32.79 -61.53 19.44
N ILE A 432 33.45 -60.98 18.40
CA ILE A 432 34.22 -61.76 17.43
C ILE A 432 35.32 -62.56 18.14
N SER A 433 36.08 -61.91 19.03
CA SER A 433 37.13 -62.57 19.82
C SER A 433 36.60 -63.71 20.71
N ASN A 434 35.35 -63.66 21.13
CA ASN A 434 34.73 -64.65 22.00
C ASN A 434 33.92 -65.71 21.23
N THR A 435 33.83 -65.61 19.90
CA THR A 435 33.06 -66.57 19.08
C THR A 435 33.92 -67.82 18.89
N LEU A 436 33.49 -68.93 19.50
CA LEU A 436 34.17 -70.22 19.38
C LEU A 436 33.81 -70.84 18.03
N LEU A 437 34.83 -71.22 17.24
CA LEU A 437 34.66 -71.80 15.90
C LEU A 437 34.37 -73.30 15.92
N ILE A 438 34.60 -73.97 17.05
CA ILE A 438 34.45 -75.41 17.22
C ILE A 438 33.64 -75.66 18.48
N VAL A 439 32.57 -76.45 18.37
CA VAL A 439 31.74 -76.85 19.51
C VAL A 439 31.87 -78.36 19.68
N LEU A 440 32.32 -78.78 20.86
CA LEU A 440 32.37 -80.19 21.23
C LEU A 440 31.08 -80.55 21.99
N PRO A 441 30.35 -81.58 21.58
CA PRO A 441 29.15 -82.03 22.27
C PRO A 441 29.54 -82.63 23.64
N VAL A 442 28.93 -82.13 24.71
CA VAL A 442 29.29 -82.51 26.09
C VAL A 442 28.35 -83.58 26.67
N ASP A 443 27.15 -83.72 26.11
CA ASP A 443 26.06 -84.43 26.80
C ASP A 443 25.68 -85.81 26.22
N ASP A 444 26.05 -86.16 24.97
CA ASP A 444 25.74 -87.48 24.37
C ASP A 444 26.87 -88.00 23.42
N PRO A 445 27.10 -89.33 23.35
CA PRO A 445 28.08 -89.93 22.44
C PRO A 445 27.61 -89.89 20.97
N ILE A 446 28.28 -89.07 20.16
CA ILE A 446 28.03 -88.89 18.72
C ILE A 446 29.11 -89.62 17.90
N LYS A 447 28.76 -90.16 16.71
CA LYS A 447 29.75 -90.75 15.80
C LYS A 447 30.71 -89.68 15.28
N VAL A 448 31.98 -90.03 15.11
CA VAL A 448 33.03 -89.09 14.67
C VAL A 448 32.68 -88.43 13.34
N GLU A 449 32.08 -89.16 12.40
CA GLU A 449 31.64 -88.66 11.09
C GLU A 449 30.51 -87.62 11.20
N ASP A 450 29.53 -87.86 12.08
CA ASP A 450 28.41 -86.94 12.34
C ASP A 450 28.86 -85.69 13.11
N MET A 451 29.88 -85.83 13.97
CA MET A 451 30.50 -84.72 14.70
C MET A 451 31.36 -83.84 13.77
N LEU A 452 32.09 -84.45 12.84
CA LEU A 452 32.89 -83.72 11.83
C LEU A 452 31.98 -82.93 10.90
N THR A 453 30.92 -83.54 10.37
CA THR A 453 29.95 -82.85 9.50
C THR A 453 29.19 -81.74 10.26
N SER A 454 28.81 -81.97 11.52
CA SER A 454 28.16 -80.93 12.34
C SER A 454 29.09 -79.75 12.64
N ASN A 455 30.37 -80.01 12.93
CA ASN A 455 31.35 -78.95 13.14
C ASN A 455 31.72 -78.23 11.83
N GLU A 456 31.73 -78.92 10.69
CA GLU A 456 31.98 -78.30 9.39
C GLU A 456 30.83 -77.34 9.00
N ILE A 457 29.58 -77.75 9.21
CA ILE A 457 28.40 -76.87 9.02
C ILE A 457 28.46 -75.68 9.99
N TYR A 458 28.71 -75.93 11.27
CA TYR A 458 28.83 -74.88 12.29
C TYR A 458 29.96 -73.90 11.99
N THR A 459 31.12 -74.38 11.54
CA THR A 459 32.26 -73.54 11.16
C THR A 459 31.90 -72.64 9.98
N LYS A 460 31.15 -73.14 9.00
CA LYS A 460 30.66 -72.36 7.87
C LYS A 460 29.65 -71.29 8.29
N GLU A 461 28.69 -71.62 9.15
CA GLU A 461 27.74 -70.65 9.71
C GLU A 461 28.45 -69.59 10.58
N CYS A 462 29.44 -69.99 11.38
CA CYS A 462 30.26 -69.07 12.15
C CYS A 462 31.11 -68.15 11.24
N ALA A 463 31.66 -68.66 10.14
CA ALA A 463 32.39 -67.85 9.18
C ALA A 463 31.49 -66.79 8.53
N GLU A 464 30.26 -67.15 8.16
CA GLU A 464 29.26 -66.20 7.64
C GLU A 464 28.88 -65.14 8.69
N LEU A 465 28.64 -65.56 9.95
CA LEU A 465 28.33 -64.65 11.05
C LEU A 465 29.49 -63.69 11.37
N LEU A 466 30.73 -64.18 11.39
CA LEU A 466 31.93 -63.37 11.60
C LEU A 466 32.16 -62.39 10.46
N ASN A 467 31.92 -62.82 9.21
CA ASN A 467 31.99 -61.93 8.06
C ASN A 467 30.95 -60.81 8.14
N HIS A 468 29.71 -61.13 8.52
CA HIS A 468 28.66 -60.12 8.75
C HIS A 468 29.01 -59.14 9.89
N LYS A 469 29.59 -59.64 11.00
CA LYS A 469 30.07 -58.78 12.10
C LYS A 469 31.26 -57.91 11.67
N SER A 470 32.15 -58.44 10.84
CA SER A 470 33.28 -57.68 10.27
C SER A 470 32.80 -56.57 9.33
N MET A 471 31.80 -56.85 8.49
CA MET A 471 31.16 -55.83 7.64
C MET A 471 30.51 -54.72 8.48
N ASN A 472 29.82 -55.05 9.57
CA ASN A 472 29.24 -54.05 10.47
C ASN A 472 30.29 -53.14 11.13
N ILE A 473 31.48 -53.67 11.42
CA ILE A 473 32.62 -52.88 11.91
C ILE A 473 33.17 -51.99 10.79
N GLU A 474 33.32 -52.51 9.56
CA GLU A 474 33.77 -51.71 8.42
C GLU A 474 32.80 -50.53 8.17
N ASP A 475 31.49 -50.77 8.19
CA ASP A 475 30.47 -49.74 8.08
C ASP A 475 30.52 -48.73 9.23
N ALA A 476 30.76 -49.19 10.46
CA ALA A 476 30.93 -48.31 11.62
C ALA A 476 32.19 -47.42 11.50
N VAL A 477 33.28 -47.96 10.95
CA VAL A 477 34.51 -47.19 10.69
C VAL A 477 34.30 -46.19 9.56
N GLN A 478 33.56 -46.54 8.49
CA GLN A 478 33.19 -45.59 7.44
C GLN A 478 32.31 -44.46 7.96
N ASP A 479 31.33 -44.79 8.83
CA ASP A 479 30.52 -43.78 9.53
C ASP A 479 31.39 -42.86 10.39
N LEU A 480 32.40 -43.39 11.10
CA LEU A 480 33.33 -42.60 11.90
C LEU A 480 34.14 -41.64 11.03
N ILE A 481 34.66 -42.12 9.89
CA ILE A 481 35.39 -41.31 8.91
C ILE A 481 34.50 -40.18 8.40
N ALA A 482 33.24 -40.48 8.04
CA ALA A 482 32.28 -39.47 7.58
C ALA A 482 31.99 -38.40 8.66
N VAL A 483 31.91 -38.78 9.95
CA VAL A 483 31.76 -37.83 11.06
C VAL A 483 32.98 -36.90 11.16
N PHE A 484 34.19 -37.43 11.00
CA PHE A 484 35.43 -36.64 10.99
C PHE A 484 35.55 -35.72 9.79
N GLU A 485 35.20 -36.19 8.59
CA GLU A 485 35.20 -35.39 7.35
C GLU A 485 34.24 -34.20 7.46
N ASN A 486 33.03 -34.42 7.98
CA ASN A 486 32.05 -33.35 8.18
C ASN A 486 32.53 -32.29 9.20
N TYR A 487 33.22 -32.72 10.27
CA TYR A 487 33.87 -31.78 11.20
C TYR A 487 35.02 -31.00 10.56
N TYR A 488 35.81 -31.66 9.71
CA TYR A 488 36.91 -31.02 8.97
C TYR A 488 36.40 -30.00 7.95
N GLU A 489 35.35 -30.32 7.17
CA GLU A 489 34.71 -29.37 6.26
C GLU A 489 34.11 -28.15 6.98
N ILE A 490 33.49 -28.34 8.16
CA ILE A 490 32.98 -27.22 8.98
C ILE A 490 34.11 -26.28 9.44
N LYS A 491 35.31 -26.80 9.72
CA LYS A 491 36.49 -25.98 10.07
C LYS A 491 37.09 -25.29 8.84
N HIS A 492 37.13 -25.96 7.69
CA HIS A 492 37.77 -25.45 6.46
C HIS A 492 36.84 -24.60 5.57
N SER A 493 35.53 -24.61 5.78
CA SER A 493 34.59 -23.67 5.13
C SER A 493 34.91 -22.20 5.44
N LYS A 494 35.71 -21.92 6.50
CA LYS A 494 36.25 -20.56 6.75
C LYS A 494 37.51 -20.20 5.96
N LYS A 495 38.20 -21.14 5.28
CA LYS A 495 39.37 -20.87 4.45
C LYS A 495 39.53 -21.91 3.32
N THR A 496 39.07 -21.50 2.13
CA THR A 496 39.58 -21.82 0.78
C THR A 496 39.71 -23.28 0.32
N SER A 497 39.05 -23.53 -0.82
CA SER A 497 39.09 -24.69 -1.71
C SER A 497 40.50 -25.09 -2.18
N LYS A 498 40.78 -26.40 -2.20
CA LYS A 498 41.46 -27.13 -3.29
C LYS A 498 41.40 -28.65 -3.01
N LYS A 499 40.82 -29.40 -3.95
CA LYS A 499 40.75 -30.87 -3.98
C LYS A 499 42.11 -31.46 -4.38
N GLN A 500 42.50 -32.57 -3.76
CA GLN A 500 43.40 -33.58 -4.34
C GLN A 500 42.97 -34.98 -3.90
N ALA A 501 43.13 -35.93 -4.83
CA ALA A 501 42.48 -37.24 -4.89
C ALA A 501 43.17 -38.32 -4.04
N LEU A 502 42.38 -39.35 -3.68
CA LEU A 502 42.80 -40.58 -2.98
C LEU A 502 43.75 -41.47 -3.81
N PRO A 503 44.53 -42.34 -3.14
CA PRO A 503 44.91 -43.63 -3.69
C PRO A 503 44.37 -44.83 -2.87
N GLY A 504 43.81 -45.80 -3.61
CA GLY A 504 44.06 -47.24 -3.48
C GLY A 504 43.62 -47.99 -2.22
N LYS A 505 42.52 -48.76 -2.33
CA LYS A 505 42.18 -49.88 -1.43
C LYS A 505 43.01 -51.12 -1.79
N GLU A 506 43.74 -51.67 -0.83
CA GLU A 506 44.21 -53.06 -0.71
C GLU A 506 44.12 -53.38 0.81
N LYS A 507 43.68 -54.53 1.33
CA LYS A 507 43.72 -55.94 0.90
C LYS A 507 42.49 -56.68 1.43
N ARG A 508 41.98 -57.64 0.65
CA ARG A 508 40.96 -58.63 1.02
C ARG A 508 41.69 -59.90 1.48
N ILE A 509 41.27 -60.53 2.58
CA ILE A 509 41.82 -61.83 3.01
C ILE A 509 41.11 -62.91 2.19
N MET A 510 41.88 -63.66 1.40
CA MET A 510 41.46 -64.87 0.67
C MET A 510 42.05 -66.07 1.41
N PHE A 511 41.27 -67.13 1.60
CA PHE A 511 41.78 -68.45 1.98
C PHE A 511 41.87 -69.32 0.72
N GLU A 512 43.01 -69.98 0.53
CA GLU A 512 43.30 -70.89 -0.59
C GLU A 512 42.68 -72.27 -0.34
N ASP A 513 41.94 -72.78 -1.33
CA ASP A 513 41.53 -74.18 -1.41
C ASP A 513 42.60 -74.98 -2.19
N MET A 514 43.06 -76.10 -1.61
CA MET A 514 43.88 -77.09 -2.28
C MET A 514 42.98 -78.19 -2.84
N GLU A 515 43.07 -78.46 -4.14
CA GLU A 515 42.62 -79.72 -4.74
C GLU A 515 43.78 -80.37 -5.51
N ASP A 516 43.93 -81.67 -5.23
CA ASP A 516 44.86 -82.63 -5.81
C ASP A 516 44.47 -82.99 -7.25
N GLU A 517 45.44 -83.09 -8.17
CA GLU A 517 45.34 -83.98 -9.32
C GLU A 517 46.69 -84.64 -9.66
N ASP A 518 46.57 -85.92 -9.99
CA ASP A 518 47.61 -86.95 -9.95
C ASP A 518 48.43 -87.07 -11.25
N ASN A 519 49.54 -87.78 -11.14
CA ASN A 519 50.65 -87.93 -12.07
C ASN A 519 50.33 -88.45 -13.49
N THR A 520 51.13 -88.04 -14.48
CA THR A 520 51.94 -88.96 -15.31
C THR A 520 53.03 -88.23 -16.10
N ALA A 521 54.27 -88.69 -15.93
CA ALA A 521 55.44 -88.27 -16.69
C ALA A 521 55.55 -89.03 -18.02
N LEU A 522 56.07 -88.39 -19.08
CA LEU A 522 56.86 -89.05 -20.13
C LEU A 522 57.84 -88.06 -20.78
N HIS A 523 59.09 -88.51 -20.84
CA HIS A 523 60.28 -87.94 -21.47
C HIS A 523 60.15 -87.70 -22.99
N GLY A 524 60.99 -86.81 -23.51
CA GLY A 524 61.75 -87.14 -24.73
C GLY A 524 61.69 -86.17 -25.91
N ASP A 525 62.58 -85.18 -25.85
CA ASP A 525 63.57 -84.84 -26.88
C ASP A 525 63.20 -84.22 -28.26
N ASP A 526 63.97 -83.17 -28.54
CA ASP A 526 64.59 -82.78 -29.81
C ASP A 526 63.89 -81.91 -30.90
N ARG A 527 64.49 -80.71 -31.06
CA ARG A 527 64.79 -79.90 -32.27
C ARG A 527 63.74 -78.99 -32.94
N LYS A 528 64.01 -77.68 -32.82
CA LYS A 528 64.43 -76.70 -33.86
C LYS A 528 64.21 -75.31 -33.24
N GLY A 529 65.18 -74.41 -33.06
CA GLY A 529 66.29 -74.03 -33.93
C GLY A 529 66.03 -72.62 -34.45
N LYS A 530 66.69 -71.61 -33.83
CA LYS A 530 67.28 -70.36 -34.41
C LYS A 530 66.41 -69.52 -35.38
N ASP A 531 66.30 -68.20 -35.31
CA ASP A 531 67.20 -67.13 -34.89
C ASP A 531 66.40 -65.85 -34.62
N LYS A 532 66.84 -65.06 -33.64
CA LYS A 532 67.20 -63.63 -33.79
C LYS A 532 67.79 -63.12 -32.47
N GLU A 533 69.12 -63.28 -32.36
CA GLU A 533 70.02 -62.53 -31.48
C GLU A 533 69.76 -61.01 -31.66
N ASP A 534 69.46 -60.27 -30.59
CA ASP A 534 70.38 -59.74 -29.57
C ASP A 534 71.41 -58.76 -30.14
N GLU A 535 71.27 -57.48 -29.78
CA GLU A 535 72.37 -56.83 -29.07
C GLU A 535 71.89 -55.64 -28.22
N PHE A 536 72.03 -55.84 -26.92
CA PHE A 536 72.20 -54.84 -25.89
C PHE A 536 73.32 -53.84 -26.23
N LYS A 537 73.16 -52.59 -25.78
CA LYS A 537 74.18 -51.66 -25.25
C LYS A 537 73.48 -50.35 -24.87
N GLU A 538 73.84 -49.58 -23.85
CA GLU A 538 74.76 -49.67 -22.73
C GLU A 538 74.46 -48.43 -21.86
N LEU A 539 74.82 -48.47 -20.59
CA LEU A 539 74.81 -47.33 -19.67
C LEU A 539 75.66 -46.16 -20.20
N THR A 540 75.17 -44.91 -20.13
CA THR A 540 75.82 -43.72 -19.52
C THR A 540 75.13 -42.40 -19.93
N ALA A 541 74.32 -41.84 -19.03
CA ALA A 541 74.26 -40.42 -18.63
C ALA A 541 73.13 -40.22 -17.61
#